data_AF-A0A0F9AB08-F1
#
_entry.id   AF-A0A0F9AB08-F1
#
_cell.length_a   1.000
_cell.length_b   1.000
_cell.length_c   1.000
_cell.angle_alpha   90.00
_cell.angle_beta   90.00
_cell.angle_gamma   90.00
#
_symmetry.space_group_name_H-M   'P 1'
#
loop_
_entity.id
_entity.type
_entity.pdbx_description
1 polymer ?
#
loop_
_entity_poly.entity_id
_entity_poly.type
_entity_poly.pdbx_seq_one_letter_code
_entity_poly.pdbx_strand_id
1 'polypeptide(L)'
;MSVKAEVPSKKITLTGLKNAFKLYRYIRPYTLIFSFGMFLLFGGSLVSLAFPKLLGDLVTAGNEGTLTESLNRIGLFLVLIIVVQSVFS
;
A
#
# COMPACT_ATOMS: atom_id res chain seq x y z
N MET A 1 -12.84 31.72 25.70
CA MET A 1 -13.12 30.42 26.37
C MET A 1 -13.15 29.35 25.30
N SER A 2 -12.08 28.56 25.14
CA SER A 2 -12.01 27.50 24.12
C SER A 2 -12.50 26.20 24.74
N VAL A 3 -13.72 25.78 24.40
CA VAL A 3 -14.28 24.49 24.84
C VAL A 3 -13.51 23.39 24.11
N LYS A 4 -12.50 22.81 24.78
CA LYS A 4 -11.92 21.54 24.35
C LYS A 4 -13.02 20.50 24.48
N ALA A 5 -13.54 20.01 23.35
CA ALA A 5 -14.32 18.80 23.33
C ALA A 5 -13.39 17.63 23.74
N GLU A 6 -13.30 17.35 25.03
CA GLU A 6 -12.70 16.11 25.52
C GLU A 6 -13.57 14.96 25.04
N VAL A 7 -13.16 14.34 23.93
CA VAL A 7 -13.76 13.10 23.44
C VAL A 7 -13.52 12.06 24.54
N PRO A 8 -14.57 11.59 25.25
CA PRO A 8 -14.38 10.63 26.32
C PRO A 8 -13.85 9.34 25.71
N SER A 9 -12.66 8.91 26.16
CA SER A 9 -12.07 7.63 25.78
C SER A 9 -12.97 6.50 26.25
N LYS A 10 -13.90 6.11 25.38
CA LYS A 10 -14.87 5.05 25.66
C LYS A 10 -14.12 3.73 25.61
N LYS A 11 -14.05 3.03 26.74
CA LYS A 11 -13.50 1.67 26.81
C LYS A 11 -14.12 0.80 25.71
N ILE A 12 -13.29 0.02 25.02
CA ILE A 12 -13.78 -0.96 24.03
C ILE A 12 -14.65 -1.96 24.80
N THR A 13 -15.96 -1.89 24.59
CA THR A 13 -16.94 -2.82 25.19
C THR A 13 -17.47 -3.75 24.12
N LEU A 14 -17.88 -4.97 24.51
CA LEU A 14 -18.57 -5.92 23.62
C LEU A 14 -19.78 -5.27 22.92
N THR A 15 -20.49 -4.39 23.63
CA THR A 15 -21.59 -3.59 23.07
C THR A 15 -21.12 -2.62 21.99
N GLY A 16 -19.97 -1.96 22.19
CA GLY A 16 -19.33 -1.11 21.18
C GLY A 16 -18.95 -1.88 19.92
N LEU A 17 -18.38 -3.08 20.07
CA LEU A 17 -18.01 -3.94 18.94
C LEU A 17 -19.25 -4.40 18.15
N LYS A 18 -20.33 -4.77 18.85
CA LYS A 18 -21.62 -5.15 18.24
C LYS A 18 -22.25 -3.99 17.46
N ASN A 19 -22.10 -2.76 17.95
CA ASN A 19 -22.57 -1.55 17.27
C ASN A 19 -21.70 -1.21 16.04
N ALA A 20 -20.38 -1.40 16.12
CA ALA A 20 -19.49 -1.23 14.98
C ALA A 20 -19.83 -2.21 13.83
N PHE A 21 -20.14 -3.47 14.16
CA PHE A 21 -20.61 -4.45 13.18
C PHE A 21 -21.96 -4.07 12.55
N LYS A 22 -22.88 -3.46 13.30
CA LYS A 22 -24.11 -2.89 12.74
C LYS A 22 -23.82 -1.78 11.73
N LEU A 23 -22.82 -0.94 12.00
CA LEU A 23 -22.40 0.15 11.11
C LEU A 23 -21.76 -0.40 9.83
N TYR A 24 -20.96 -1.46 9.95
CA TYR A 24 -20.37 -2.15 8.80
C TYR A 24 -21.40 -2.63 7.77
N ARG A 25 -22.61 -2.99 8.22
CA ARG A 25 -23.72 -3.36 7.32
C ARG A 25 -24.15 -2.22 6.39
N TYR A 26 -23.97 -0.96 6.79
CA TYR A 26 -24.26 0.20 5.95
C TYR A 26 -23.15 0.50 4.93
N ILE A 27 -21.92 0.03 5.17
CA ILE A 27 -20.77 0.19 4.27
C ILE A 27 -20.79 -0.88 3.15
N ARG A 28 -21.59 -1.94 3.33
CA ARG A 28 -21.73 -3.09 2.42
C ARG A 28 -21.89 -2.75 0.91
N PRO A 29 -22.62 -1.71 0.46
CA PRO A 29 -22.68 -1.38 -0.97
C PRO A 29 -21.39 -0.76 -1.53
N TYR A 30 -20.50 -0.25 -0.68
CA TYR A 30 -19.24 0.38 -1.07
C TYR A 30 -18.01 -0.54 -0.94
N THR A 31 -18.22 -1.80 -0.55
CA THR A 31 -17.13 -2.77 -0.37
C THR A 31 -16.35 -3.04 -1.65
N LEU A 32 -16.96 -2.90 -2.83
CA LEU A 32 -16.25 -3.06 -4.10
C LEU A 32 -15.20 -1.95 -4.31
N ILE A 33 -15.59 -0.68 -4.13
CA ILE A 33 -14.67 0.45 -4.23
C ILE A 33 -13.59 0.34 -3.15
N PHE A 34 -13.97 -0.03 -1.92
CA PHE A 34 -13.03 -0.19 -0.82
C PHE A 34 -12.07 -1.36 -1.05
N SER A 35 -12.55 -2.48 -1.62
CA SER A 35 -11.73 -3.64 -2.00
C SER A 35 -10.76 -3.27 -3.11
N PHE A 36 -11.20 -2.50 -4.11
CA PHE A 36 -10.33 -1.99 -5.16
C PHE A 36 -9.24 -1.08 -4.57
N GLY A 37 -9.62 -0.15 -3.69
CA GLY A 37 -8.68 0.69 -2.96
C GLY A 37 -7.70 -0.10 -2.09
N MET A 38 -8.16 -1.16 -1.40
CA MET A 38 -7.31 -2.07 -0.63
C MET A 38 -6.34 -2.84 -1.52
N PHE A 39 -6.79 -3.33 -2.67
CA PHE A 39 -5.94 -4.01 -3.64
C PHE A 39 -4.88 -3.05 -4.18
N LEU A 40 -5.27 -1.82 -4.51
CA LEU A 40 -4.37 -0.75 -4.91
C LEU A 40 -3.31 -0.47 -3.84
N LEU A 41 -3.73 -0.26 -2.58
CA LEU A 41 -2.87 -0.01 -1.43
C LEU A 41 -1.89 -1.16 -1.19
N PHE A 42 -2.39 -2.40 -1.26
CA PHE A 42 -1.56 -3.58 -1.07
C PHE A 42 -0.52 -3.73 -2.17
N GLY A 43 -0.92 -3.55 -3.43
CA GLY A 43 0.00 -3.54 -4.58
C GLY A 43 1.06 -2.46 -4.46
N GLY A 44 0.69 -1.22 -4.12
CA GLY A 44 1.63 -0.13 -3.88
C GLY A 44 2.63 -0.44 -2.77
N SER A 45 2.20 -1.11 -1.70
CA SER A 45 3.06 -1.57 -0.61
C SER A 45 4.06 -2.65 -1.06
N LEU A 46 3.64 -3.59 -1.92
CA LEU A 46 4.57 -4.58 -2.49
C LEU A 46 5.63 -3.92 -3.38
N VAL A 47 5.22 -2.92 -4.15
CA VAL A 47 6.11 -2.18 -5.03
C VAL A 47 7.14 -1.36 -4.25
N SER A 48 6.74 -0.71 -3.15
CA SER A 48 7.66 0.05 -2.29
C SER A 48 8.76 -0.84 -1.69
N LEU A 49 8.46 -2.13 -1.46
CA LEU A 49 9.41 -3.11 -0.98
C LEU A 49 10.26 -3.73 -2.10
N ALA A 50 9.69 -3.94 -3.29
CA ALA A 50 10.41 -4.48 -4.44
C ALA A 50 11.42 -3.49 -5.03
N PHE A 51 11.15 -2.19 -4.92
CA PHE A 51 11.99 -1.13 -5.49
C PHE A 51 13.45 -1.14 -4.95
N PRO A 52 13.71 -1.12 -3.63
CA PRO A 52 15.07 -1.23 -3.09
C PRO A 52 15.81 -2.48 -3.54
N LYS A 53 15.11 -3.62 -3.62
CA LYS A 53 15.70 -4.88 -4.07
C LYS A 53 16.18 -4.79 -5.52
N LEU A 54 15.30 -4.36 -6.43
CA LEU A 54 15.64 -4.23 -7.84
C LEU A 54 16.71 -3.18 -8.11
N LEU A 55 16.73 -2.08 -7.35
CA LEU A 55 17.84 -1.13 -7.40
C LEU A 55 19.16 -1.77 -6.92
N GLY A 56 19.13 -2.55 -5.84
CA GLY A 56 20.30 -3.29 -5.37
C GLY A 56 20.81 -4.29 -6.42
N ASP A 57 19.91 -5.03 -7.06
CA ASP A 57 20.23 -5.96 -8.13
C ASP A 57 20.82 -5.20 -9.36
N LEU A 58 20.29 -4.03 -9.71
CA LEU A 58 20.80 -3.18 -10.79
C LEU A 58 22.23 -2.69 -10.51
N VAL A 59 22.47 -2.16 -9.30
CA VAL A 59 23.79 -1.65 -8.89
C VAL A 59 24.81 -2.79 -8.87
N THR A 60 24.43 -3.95 -8.33
CA THR A 60 25.29 -5.13 -8.29
C THR A 60 25.65 -5.61 -9.70
N ALA A 61 24.64 -5.75 -10.56
CA ALA A 61 24.83 -6.16 -11.95
C ALA A 61 25.75 -5.20 -12.74
N GLY A 62 25.64 -3.89 -12.48
CA GLY A 62 26.51 -2.88 -13.09
C GLY A 62 27.96 -2.92 -12.60
N ASN A 63 28.18 -3.24 -11.32
CA ASN A 63 29.51 -3.30 -10.71
C ASN A 63 30.26 -4.60 -11.06
N GLU A 64 29.55 -5.73 -11.16
CA GLU A 64 30.14 -7.04 -11.48
C GLU A 64 30.40 -7.24 -12.98
N GLY A 65 30.06 -6.26 -13.82
CA GLY A 65 30.22 -6.37 -15.29
C GLY A 65 29.32 -7.43 -15.92
N THR A 66 28.23 -7.81 -15.25
CA THR A 66 27.28 -8.82 -15.75
C THR A 66 26.64 -8.39 -17.07
N LEU A 67 26.22 -9.37 -17.88
CA LEU A 67 25.65 -9.17 -19.21
C LEU A 67 24.62 -8.03 -19.27
N THR A 68 24.78 -7.15 -20.26
CA THR A 68 23.93 -5.97 -20.53
C THR A 68 22.43 -6.31 -20.59
N GLU A 69 22.09 -7.54 -20.95
CA GLU A 69 20.72 -8.05 -21.01
C GLU A 69 20.03 -8.12 -19.62
N SER A 70 20.75 -8.59 -18.59
CA SER A 70 20.24 -8.65 -17.21
C SER A 70 19.99 -7.25 -16.66
N LEU A 71 20.92 -6.33 -16.94
CA LEU A 71 20.82 -4.93 -16.53
C LEU A 71 19.60 -4.24 -17.18
N ASN A 72 19.41 -4.46 -18.48
CA ASN A 72 18.26 -3.91 -19.21
C ASN A 72 16.93 -4.48 -18.70
N ARG A 73 16.88 -5.77 -18.36
CA ARG A 73 15.69 -6.41 -17.78
C ARG A 73 15.34 -5.82 -16.41
N ILE A 74 16.32 -5.63 -15.53
CA ILE A 74 16.11 -5.02 -14.21
C ILE A 74 15.65 -3.56 -14.36
N GLY A 75 16.28 -2.79 -15.26
CA GLY A 75 15.86 -1.43 -15.59
C GLY A 75 14.41 -1.35 -16.09
N LEU A 76 14.00 -2.29 -16.95
CA LEU A 76 12.61 -2.38 -17.43
C LEU A 76 11.62 -2.67 -16.29
N PHE A 77 11.97 -3.58 -15.37
CA PHE A 77 11.15 -3.85 -14.20
C PHE A 77 11.01 -2.63 -13.28
N LEU A 78 12.08 -1.85 -13.11
CA LEU A 78 12.03 -0.59 -12.37
C LEU A 78 11.07 0.40 -13.03
N VAL A 79 11.18 0.65 -14.33
CA VAL A 79 10.26 1.54 -15.07
C VAL A 79 8.80 1.08 -14.91
N LEU A 80 8.55 -0.22 -15.09
CA LEU A 80 7.22 -0.80 -14.93
C LEU A 80 6.67 -0.58 -13.51
N ILE A 81 7.49 -0.81 -12.49
CA ILE A 81 7.14 -0.58 -11.08
C ILE A 81 6.80 0.88 -10.82
N ILE A 82 7.55 1.83 -11.36
CA ILE A 82 7.33 3.26 -11.10
C ILE A 82 6.04 3.73 -11.78
N VAL A 83 5.77 3.26 -13.01
CA VAL A 83 4.52 3.56 -13.73
C VAL A 83 3.31 3.01 -12.98
N VAL A 84 3.41 1.75 -12.53
CA VAL A 84 2.39 1.12 -11.69
C VAL A 84 2.20 1.99 -10.45
N GLN A 85 3.23 2.20 -9.62
CA GLN A 85 3.15 2.89 -8.33
C GLN A 85 2.58 4.32 -8.44
N SER A 86 2.89 5.05 -9.51
CA SER A 86 2.33 6.38 -9.81
C SER A 86 0.81 6.39 -10.00
N VAL A 87 0.22 5.29 -10.49
CA VAL A 87 -1.25 5.15 -10.59
C VAL A 87 -1.85 4.82 -9.21
N PHE A 88 -1.08 4.21 -8.31
CA PHE A 88 -1.53 3.75 -6.99
C PHE A 88 -1.37 4.78 -5.87
N SER A 89 -0.51 5.80 -6.03
CA SER A 89 -0.04 6.71 -4.96
C SER A 89 -0.15 8.17 -5.32
#